data_AF-A0A965G9S2-F1
#
_entry.id   AF-A0A965G9S2-F1
#
_cell.length_a   1.000
_cell.length_b   1.000
_cell.length_c   1.000
_cell.angle_alpha   90.00
_cell.angle_beta   90.00
_cell.angle_gamma   90.00
#
_symmetry.space_group_name_H-M   'P 1'
#
loop_
_entity.id
_entity.type
_entity.pdbx_description
1 polymer ?
#
loop_
_entity_poly.entity_id
_entity_poly.type
_entity_poly.pdbx_seq_one_letter_code
_entity_poly.pdbx_strand_id
1 'polypeptide(L)'
;MISVRNLAVLRAIIEDFIATNEPVASKSLVERHNFGVSSATIRNDMAALEEEGYITAPHTSSGRIPTDKGYRVFVDQLIQAEAESVEIRKNFSELR
;
A
#
# COMPACT_ATOMS: atom_id res chain seq x y z
N MET A 1 -6.03 1.52 -14.15
CA MET A 1 -4.72 0.82 -14.01
C MET A 1 -4.00 1.43 -12.83
N ILE A 2 -3.60 0.60 -11.85
CA ILE A 2 -2.98 1.10 -10.61
C ILE A 2 -1.52 1.48 -10.89
N SER A 3 -1.12 2.68 -10.48
CA SER A 3 0.27 3.13 -10.63
C SER A 3 1.19 2.50 -9.57
N VAL A 4 2.50 2.51 -9.81
CA VAL A 4 3.51 2.09 -8.81
C VAL A 4 3.36 2.87 -7.49
N ARG A 5 3.07 4.17 -7.56
CA ARG A 5 2.83 5.00 -6.36
C ARG A 5 1.56 4.58 -5.64
N ASN A 6 0.48 4.29 -6.36
CA ASN A 6 -0.78 3.84 -5.75
C ASN A 6 -0.59 2.51 -5.01
N LEU A 7 0.23 1.60 -5.54
CA LEU A 7 0.59 0.35 -4.84
C LEU A 7 1.39 0.64 -3.56
N ALA A 8 2.36 1.56 -3.62
CA ALA A 8 3.11 1.98 -2.43
C ALA A 8 2.21 2.64 -1.38
N VAL A 9 1.24 3.46 -1.80
CA VAL A 9 0.23 4.07 -0.92
C VAL A 9 -0.68 3.01 -0.30
N LEU A 10 -1.17 2.05 -1.09
CA LEU A 10 -1.98 0.94 -0.58
C LEU A 10 -1.21 0.13 0.48
N ARG A 11 0.05 -0.19 0.20
CA ARG A 11 0.97 -0.88 1.12
C ARG A 11 1.08 -0.13 2.45
N ALA A 12 1.38 1.16 2.39
CA ALA A 12 1.51 2.00 3.58
C ALA A 12 0.20 2.12 4.39
N ILE A 13 -0.96 2.20 3.72
CA ILE A 13 -2.27 2.20 4.40
C ILE A 13 -2.49 0.89 5.15
N ILE A 14 -2.18 -0.25 4.54
CA ILE A 14 -2.35 -1.56 5.16
C ILE A 14 -1.41 -1.72 6.35
N GLU A 15 -0.14 -1.35 6.22
CA GLU A 15 0.84 -1.41 7.32
C GLU A 15 0.41 -0.53 8.50
N ASP A 16 0.03 0.73 8.24
CA ASP A 16 -0.42 1.65 9.28
C ASP A 16 -1.72 1.14 9.94
N PHE A 17 -2.68 0.64 9.16
CA PHE A 17 -3.93 0.13 9.68
C PHE A 17 -3.74 -1.14 10.54
N ILE A 18 -2.86 -2.06 10.14
CA ILE A 18 -2.51 -3.24 10.96
C ILE A 18 -1.86 -2.81 12.28
N ALA A 19 -0.99 -1.79 12.24
CA ALA A 19 -0.28 -1.33 13.42
C ALA A 19 -1.17 -0.58 14.42
N THR A 20 -2.14 0.20 13.96
CA THR A 20 -2.94 1.08 14.83
C THR A 20 -4.40 0.66 14.98
N ASN A 21 -4.93 -0.14 14.06
CA ASN A 21 -6.35 -0.45 13.91
C ASN A 21 -7.23 0.82 13.77
N GLU A 22 -6.67 1.91 13.24
CA GLU A 22 -7.34 3.20 13.03
C GLU A 22 -7.36 3.60 11.55
N PRO A 23 -8.41 4.27 11.04
CA PRO A 23 -8.45 4.76 9.67
C PRO A 23 -7.27 5.68 9.33
N VAL A 24 -6.61 5.42 8.20
CA VAL A 24 -5.34 6.06 7.84
C VAL A 24 -5.58 7.32 7.02
N ALA A 25 -5.01 8.45 7.45
CA ALA A 25 -5.14 9.73 6.76
C ALA A 25 -3.95 10.00 5.83
N SER A 26 -4.19 10.70 4.72
CA SER A 26 -3.12 11.10 3.79
C SER A 26 -1.99 11.92 4.45
N LYS A 27 -2.31 12.67 5.51
CA LYS A 27 -1.32 13.45 6.27
C LYS A 27 -0.35 12.52 7.01
N SER A 28 -0.85 11.49 7.71
CA SER A 28 0.01 10.54 8.43
C SER A 28 0.90 9.74 7.47
N LEU A 29 0.40 9.42 6.28
CA LEU A 29 1.19 8.74 5.24
C LEU A 29 2.40 9.57 4.79
N VAL A 30 2.22 10.87 4.55
CA VAL A 30 3.35 11.75 4.19
C VAL A 30 4.37 11.86 5.32
N GLU A 31 3.89 11.97 6.56
CA GLU A 31 4.75 12.11 7.75
C GLU A 31 5.55 10.84 8.07
N ARG A 32 4.98 9.65 7.83
CA ARG A 32 5.58 8.36 8.22
C ARG A 32 6.35 7.64 7.11
N HIS A 33 5.93 7.79 5.85
CA HIS A 33 6.44 6.98 4.72
C HIS A 33 7.22 7.79 3.68
N ASN A 34 7.38 9.11 3.88
CA ASN A 34 8.21 10.00 3.07
C ASN A 34 8.05 9.83 1.54
N PHE A 35 6.82 9.90 1.03
CA PHE A 35 6.49 9.74 -0.39
C PHE A 35 7.05 10.83 -1.33
N GLY A 36 7.70 11.88 -0.81
CA GLY A 36 8.23 12.98 -1.61
C GLY A 36 7.16 13.84 -2.32
N VAL A 37 5.88 13.69 -1.92
CA VAL A 37 4.74 14.43 -2.48
C VAL A 37 3.86 14.99 -1.37
N SER A 38 3.02 15.96 -1.72
CA SER A 38 2.12 16.60 -0.77
C SER A 38 1.01 15.65 -0.28
N SER A 39 0.44 15.95 0.89
CA SER A 39 -0.75 15.26 1.40
C SER A 39 -1.96 15.38 0.45
N ALA A 40 -2.07 16.46 -0.34
CA ALA A 40 -3.11 16.58 -1.37
C ALA A 40 -2.92 15.58 -2.51
N THR A 41 -1.68 15.36 -2.95
CA THR A 41 -1.34 14.33 -3.95
C THR A 41 -1.70 12.94 -3.44
N ILE A 42 -1.35 12.63 -2.20
CA ILE A 42 -1.72 11.34 -1.58
C ILE A 42 -3.24 11.18 -1.46
N ARG A 43 -4.01 12.24 -1.14
CA ARG A 43 -5.48 12.16 -1.16
C ARG A 43 -6.02 11.75 -2.53
N ASN A 44 -5.44 12.25 -3.61
CA ASN A 44 -5.86 11.88 -4.97
C ASN A 44 -5.54 10.41 -5.27
N ASP A 45 -4.38 9.92 -4.83
CA ASP A 45 -4.04 8.49 -4.98
C ASP A 45 -4.98 7.59 -4.18
N MET A 46 -5.31 8.01 -2.95
CA MET A 46 -6.30 7.32 -2.11
C MET A 46 -7.69 7.32 -2.77
N ALA A 47 -8.10 8.42 -3.40
CA ALA A 47 -9.36 8.47 -4.14
C ALA A 47 -9.39 7.46 -5.30
N ALA A 48 -8.29 7.35 -6.06
CA ALA A 48 -8.17 6.34 -7.12
C ALA A 48 -8.19 4.90 -6.56
N LEU A 49 -7.54 4.65 -5.41
CA LEU A 49 -7.59 3.35 -4.75
C LEU A 49 -9.00 3.00 -4.23
N GLU A 50 -9.74 4.01 -3.76
CA GLU A 50 -11.11 3.87 -3.28
C GLU A 50 -12.11 3.61 -4.42
N GLU A 51 -11.99 4.33 -5.53
CA GLU A 51 -12.78 4.10 -6.74
C GLU A 51 -12.60 2.68 -7.28
N GLU A 52 -11.39 2.15 -7.20
CA GLU A 52 -11.07 0.78 -7.56
C GLU A 52 -11.43 -0.25 -6.46
N GLY A 53 -11.91 0.19 -5.30
CA GLY A 53 -12.40 -0.65 -4.21
C GLY A 53 -11.32 -1.33 -3.36
N TYR A 54 -10.07 -0.86 -3.39
CA TYR A 54 -8.98 -1.40 -2.55
C TYR A 54 -9.02 -0.87 -1.12
N ILE A 55 -9.52 0.33 -0.94
CA ILE A 55 -9.71 0.98 0.36
C ILE A 55 -11.10 1.61 0.41
N THR A 56 -11.57 1.95 1.60
CA THR A 56 -12.87 2.60 1.78
C THR A 56 -12.86 3.57 2.95
N ALA A 57 -13.77 4.54 2.94
CA ALA A 57 -14.05 5.41 4.07
C ALA A 57 -15.14 4.79 4.96
N PRO A 58 -14.91 4.58 6.27
CA PRO A 58 -16.00 4.23 7.18
C PRO A 58 -16.99 5.40 7.32
N HIS A 59 -16.48 6.64 7.28
CA HIS A 59 -17.26 7.88 7.23
C HIS A 59 -16.55 8.91 6.34
N THR A 60 -17.27 9.92 5.86
CA THR A 60 -16.76 10.94 4.91
C THR A 60 -15.49 11.66 5.37
N SER A 61 -15.32 11.85 6.69
CA SER A 61 -14.17 12.54 7.30
C SER A 61 -13.12 11.62 7.92
N SER A 62 -13.44 10.34 8.11
CA SER A 62 -12.49 9.36 8.62
C SER A 62 -11.49 9.01 7.51
N GLY A 63 -10.26 8.65 7.87
CA GLY A 63 -9.26 8.17 6.92
C GLY A 63 -9.74 6.95 6.12
N ARG A 64 -8.82 6.24 5.48
CA ARG A 64 -9.16 5.03 4.72
C ARG A 64 -8.77 3.78 5.46
N ILE A 65 -9.60 2.75 5.31
CA ILE A 65 -9.32 1.39 5.80
C ILE A 65 -9.16 0.46 4.59
N PRO A 66 -8.31 -0.57 4.67
CA PRO A 66 -8.21 -1.56 3.61
C PRO A 66 -9.49 -2.39 3.48
N THR A 67 -9.85 -2.77 2.26
CA THR A 67 -10.89 -3.78 2.00
C THR A 67 -10.23 -5.15 1.82
N ASP A 68 -11.03 -6.21 1.78
CA ASP A 68 -10.54 -7.55 1.42
C ASP A 68 -9.82 -7.57 0.06
N LYS A 69 -10.28 -6.74 -0.90
CA LYS A 69 -9.63 -6.59 -2.20
C LYS A 69 -8.26 -5.94 -2.06
N GLY A 70 -8.14 -4.91 -1.22
CA GLY A 70 -6.87 -4.28 -0.88
C GLY A 70 -5.88 -5.26 -0.26
N TYR A 71 -6.33 -6.05 0.73
CA TYR A 71 -5.49 -7.08 1.37
C TYR A 71 -5.02 -8.15 0.39
N ARG A 72 -5.89 -8.62 -0.51
CA ARG A 72 -5.49 -9.61 -1.53
C ARG A 72 -4.34 -9.09 -2.41
N VAL A 73 -4.46 -7.89 -2.95
CA VAL A 73 -3.40 -7.28 -3.77
C VAL A 73 -2.10 -7.11 -2.97
N PHE A 74 -2.18 -6.72 -1.70
CA PHE A 74 -1.01 -6.58 -0.84
C PHE A 74 -0.32 -7.92 -0.59
N VAL A 75 -1.07 -8.98 -0.29
CA VAL A 75 -0.52 -10.33 -0.09
C VAL A 75 0.10 -10.86 -1.38
N ASP A 76 -0.56 -10.69 -2.53
CA ASP A 76 -0.03 -11.12 -3.83
C ASP A 76 1.34 -10.45 -4.12
N GLN A 77 1.49 -9.18 -3.76
CA GLN A 77 2.78 -8.47 -3.89
C GLN A 77 3.86 -8.97 -2.94
N LEU A 78 3.49 -9.33 -1.70
CA LEU A 78 4.44 -9.92 -0.76
C LEU A 78 4.94 -11.28 -1.25
N ILE A 79 4.04 -12.12 -1.76
CA ILE A 79 4.39 -13.43 -2.33
C ILE A 79 5.32 -13.25 -3.54
N GLN A 80 5.01 -12.30 -4.43
CA GLN A 80 5.85 -12.02 -5.59
C GLN A 80 7.26 -11.55 -5.19
N ALA A 81 7.37 -10.64 -4.23
CA ALA A 81 8.66 -10.14 -3.73
C ALA A 81 9.48 -11.26 -3.05
N GLU A 82 8.82 -12.18 -2.33
CA GLU A 82 9.47 -13.34 -1.73
C GLU A 82 9.98 -14.31 -2.80
N ALA A 83 9.16 -14.62 -3.81
CA ALA A 83 9.54 -15.48 -4.92
C ALA A 83 10.77 -14.93 -5.68
N GLU A 84 10.78 -13.63 -5.99
CA GLU A 84 11.91 -12.96 -6.62
C GLU A 84 13.17 -13.03 -5.74
N SER A 85 13.02 -12.83 -4.42
CA SER A 85 14.13 -12.91 -3.47
C SER A 85 14.73 -14.32 -3.40
N VAL A 86 13.90 -15.36 -3.45
CA VAL A 86 14.35 -16.76 -3.47
C VAL A 86 15.11 -17.07 -4.76
N GLU A 87 14.61 -16.61 -5.90
CA GLU A 87 15.26 -16.83 -7.20
C GLU A 87 16.63 -16.15 -7.26
N ILE A 88 16.73 -14.90 -6.81
CA ILE A 88 17.99 -14.18 -6.73
C ILE A 88 19.02 -14.97 -5.90
N ARG A 89 18.62 -15.50 -4.73
CA ARG A 89 19.51 -16.30 -3.87
C ARG A 89 19.98 -17.58 -4.56
N LYS A 90 19.13 -18.27 -5.31
CA LYS A 90 19.51 -19.47 -6.08
C LYS A 90 20.55 -19.11 -7.14
N ASN A 91 20.32 -18.07 -7.93
CA ASN A 91 21.23 -17.66 -8.99
C ASN A 91 22.63 -17.31 -8.45
N PHE A 92 22.70 -16.63 -7.31
CA PHE A 92 23.98 -16.36 -6.64
C PHE A 92 24.67 -17.62 -6.12
N SER A 93 23.92 -18.66 -5.75
CA SER A 93 24.50 -19.93 -5.28
C SER A 93 25.06 -20.80 -6.41
N GLU A 94 24.55 -20.66 -7.62
CA GLU A 94 24.98 -21.41 -8.82
C GLU A 94 26.18 -20.77 -9.54
N LEU A 95 26.53 -19.53 -9.20
CA LEU A 95 27.67 -18.79 -9.76
C LEU A 95 29.04 -19.17 -9.13
N ARG A 96 29.11 -20.29 -8.42
CA ARG A 96 30.30 -20.72 -7.65
C ARG A 96 30.92 -22.01 -8.17
#